data_AF-A0A973GR72-F1
#
_entry.id   AF-A0A973GR72-F1
#
_cell.length_a   1.000
_cell.length_b   1.000
_cell.length_c   1.000
_cell.angle_alpha   90.00
_cell.angle_beta   90.00
_cell.angle_gamma   90.00
#
_symmetry.space_group_name_H-M   'P 1'
#
loop_
_entity.id
_entity.type
_entity.pdbx_description
1 polymer ?
#
loop_
_entity_poly.entity_id
_entity_poly.type
_entity_poly.pdbx_seq_one_letter_code
_entity_poly.pdbx_strand_id
1 'polypeptide(L)'
;LIYAVMNMGAFGVVIMLRRSGARGEEIADFAGLGKTNKTAAFLMLIFLFSLTGIPPMAGFVGKFYIFKSAVQAGMIWLAVVGVLFSAISAYFYLRVIMLMYMYEPKQEFSLVQSPALALALAISVTAVIVIGVYPSGVLDFARASLIGIL
;
A
#
# COMPACT_ATOMS: atom_id res chain seq x y z
N LEU A 1 0.37 5.14 -11.57
CA LEU A 1 0.35 6.13 -10.47
C LEU A 1 0.05 5.51 -9.11
N ILE A 2 -1.17 4.98 -8.86
CA ILE A 2 -1.59 4.43 -7.55
C ILE A 2 -0.58 3.41 -7.00
N TYR A 3 -0.13 2.47 -7.84
CA TYR A 3 0.88 1.47 -7.47
C TYR A 3 2.20 2.08 -7.00
N ALA A 4 2.67 3.14 -7.67
CA ALA A 4 3.92 3.80 -7.30
C ALA A 4 3.80 4.46 -5.92
N VAL A 5 2.71 5.19 -5.68
CA VAL A 5 2.47 5.88 -4.40
C VAL A 5 2.39 4.90 -3.23
N MET A 6 1.62 3.81 -3.37
CA MET A 6 1.48 2.84 -2.27
C MET A 6 2.80 2.11 -1.97
N ASN A 7 3.60 1.79 -2.98
CA ASN A 7 4.90 1.16 -2.77
C ASN A 7 5.94 2.13 -2.21
N MET A 8 5.98 3.37 -2.70
CA MET A 8 6.84 4.41 -2.10
C MET A 8 6.55 4.59 -0.62
N GLY A 9 5.27 4.59 -0.24
CA GLY A 9 4.85 4.61 1.16
C GLY A 9 5.32 3.39 1.96
N ALA A 10 5.00 2.18 1.46
CA ALA A 10 5.36 0.93 2.14
C ALA A 10 6.89 0.79 2.31
N PHE A 11 7.67 1.00 1.24
CA PHE A 11 9.13 0.98 1.31
C PHE A 11 9.68 2.14 2.15
N GLY A 12 9.03 3.30 2.15
CA GLY A 12 9.36 4.39 3.07
C GLY A 12 9.29 3.95 4.53
N VAL A 13 8.27 3.16 4.91
CA VAL A 13 8.18 2.60 6.26
C VAL A 13 9.27 1.58 6.51
N VAL A 14 9.58 0.70 5.54
CA VAL A 14 10.72 -0.24 5.66
C VAL A 14 12.04 0.51 5.91
N ILE A 15 12.29 1.59 5.16
CA ILE A 15 13.48 2.44 5.32
C ILE A 15 13.49 3.10 6.70
N MET A 16 12.33 3.57 7.19
CA MET A 16 12.20 4.18 8.50
C MET A 16 12.53 3.19 9.63
N LEU A 17 12.26 1.90 9.42
CA LEU A 17 12.53 0.82 10.37
C LEU A 17 13.95 0.24 10.25
N ARG A 18 14.76 0.72 9.29
CA ARG A 18 16.09 0.20 9.04
C ARG A 18 17.03 0.49 10.21
N ARG A 19 17.73 -0.54 10.68
CA ARG A 19 18.78 -0.43 11.70
C ARG A 19 20.17 -0.39 11.08
N SER A 20 21.10 0.34 11.69
CA SER A 20 22.53 0.19 11.42
C SER A 20 22.96 -1.24 11.75
N GLY A 21 23.20 -2.08 10.73
CA GLY A 21 23.67 -3.47 10.90
C GLY A 21 22.86 -4.59 10.23
N ALA A 22 21.98 -4.28 9.26
CA ALA A 22 21.33 -5.25 8.34
C ALA A 22 20.18 -6.11 8.88
N ARG A 23 19.54 -5.75 10.00
CA ARG A 23 18.29 -6.40 10.47
C ARG A 23 17.12 -5.41 10.41
N GLY A 24 15.95 -5.84 9.91
CA GLY A 24 14.76 -5.00 9.65
C GLY A 24 14.08 -5.22 8.29
N GLU A 25 14.59 -6.13 7.45
CA GLU A 25 14.04 -6.41 6.11
C GLU A 25 13.23 -7.71 6.05
N GLU A 26 13.33 -8.57 7.08
CA GLU A 26 12.55 -9.79 7.13
C GLU A 26 11.12 -9.49 7.58
N ILE A 27 10.15 -10.23 7.02
CA ILE A 27 8.76 -10.15 7.47
C ILE A 27 8.68 -10.36 8.99
N ALA A 28 9.48 -11.29 9.53
CA ALA A 28 9.54 -11.61 10.95
C ALA A 28 9.92 -10.42 11.84
N ASP A 29 10.65 -9.44 11.30
CA ASP A 29 11.08 -8.26 12.06
C ASP A 29 9.90 -7.35 12.37
N PHE A 30 8.82 -7.37 11.59
CA PHE A 30 7.61 -6.56 11.83
C PHE A 30 6.79 -7.01 13.05
N ALA A 31 7.15 -8.12 13.70
CA ALA A 31 6.44 -8.65 14.86
C ALA A 31 6.31 -7.59 15.98
N GLY A 32 5.08 -7.35 16.43
CA GLY A 32 4.80 -6.42 17.53
C GLY A 32 5.09 -4.95 17.24
N LEU A 33 5.30 -4.56 15.97
CA LEU A 33 5.52 -3.16 15.58
C LEU A 33 4.42 -2.21 16.09
N GLY A 34 3.17 -2.67 16.14
CA GLY A 34 2.04 -1.89 16.68
C GLY A 34 2.17 -1.53 18.17
N LYS A 35 2.99 -2.28 18.92
CA LYS A 35 3.25 -2.05 20.34
C LYS A 35 4.45 -1.13 20.55
N THR A 36 5.51 -1.31 19.77
CA THR A 36 6.77 -0.54 19.89
C THR A 36 6.71 0.80 19.16
N ASN A 37 6.10 0.85 17.97
CA ASN A 37 5.98 2.07 17.18
C ASN A 37 4.63 2.18 16.46
N LYS A 38 3.66 2.76 17.16
CA LYS A 38 2.28 2.93 16.67
C LYS A 38 2.19 3.69 15.35
N THR A 39 3.02 4.72 15.16
CA THR A 39 2.99 5.55 13.94
C THR A 39 3.48 4.77 12.72
N ALA A 40 4.64 4.11 12.82
CA ALA A 40 5.16 3.27 11.75
C ALA A 40 4.20 2.14 11.41
N ALA A 41 3.63 1.50 12.44
CA ALA A 41 2.64 0.44 12.27
C ALA A 41 1.41 0.92 11.49
N PHE A 42 0.88 2.07 11.87
CA PHE A 42 -0.32 2.65 11.26
C PHE A 42 -0.09 3.09 9.80
N LEU A 43 1.07 3.68 9.50
CA LEU A 43 1.43 4.03 8.12
C LEU A 43 1.53 2.78 7.24
N MET A 44 2.26 1.76 7.69
CA MET A 44 2.38 0.49 6.96
C MET A 44 1.02 -0.20 6.81
N LEU A 45 0.15 -0.16 7.82
CA LEU A 45 -1.22 -0.66 7.75
C LEU A 45 -2.00 -0.04 6.59
N ILE A 46 -1.97 1.29 6.46
CA ILE A 46 -2.66 2.00 5.38
C ILE A 46 -2.13 1.55 4.01
N PHE A 47 -0.80 1.45 3.85
CA PHE A 47 -0.22 1.03 2.58
C PHE A 47 -0.53 -0.43 2.24
N LEU A 48 -0.51 -1.34 3.23
CA LEU A 48 -0.87 -2.75 3.04
C LEU A 48 -2.36 -2.94 2.75
N PHE A 49 -3.25 -2.18 3.39
CA PHE A 49 -4.67 -2.15 3.05
C PHE A 49 -4.90 -1.63 1.64
N SER A 50 -4.14 -0.62 1.20
CA SER A 50 -4.17 -0.14 -0.17
C SER A 50 -3.70 -1.20 -1.16
N LEU A 51 -2.57 -1.86 -0.92
CA LEU A 51 -2.05 -2.97 -1.73
C LEU A 51 -3.04 -4.14 -1.83
N THR A 52 -3.69 -4.46 -0.71
CA THR A 52 -4.75 -5.47 -0.63
C THR A 52 -5.96 -5.05 -1.47
N GLY A 53 -6.26 -3.76 -1.52
CA GLY A 53 -7.43 -3.21 -2.21
C GLY A 53 -8.65 -3.17 -1.32
N ILE A 54 -8.49 -2.83 -0.04
CA ILE A 54 -9.61 -2.66 0.90
C ILE A 54 -10.20 -1.24 0.72
N PRO A 55 -11.53 -1.07 0.52
CA PRO A 55 -12.15 0.25 0.54
C PRO A 55 -11.98 0.94 1.91
N PRO A 56 -11.76 2.26 1.97
CA PRO A 56 -11.74 3.24 0.88
C PRO A 56 -10.32 3.57 0.35
N MET A 57 -9.38 2.62 0.30
CA MET A 57 -8.00 2.92 -0.11
C MET A 57 -7.83 3.08 -1.63
N ALA A 58 -6.83 3.86 -2.07
CA ALA A 58 -6.55 4.06 -3.50
C ALA A 58 -6.36 2.77 -4.30
N GLY A 59 -5.73 1.73 -3.74
CA GLY A 59 -5.54 0.47 -4.47
C GLY A 59 -6.85 -0.26 -4.79
N PHE A 60 -7.91 -0.06 -4.00
CA PHE A 60 -9.25 -0.56 -4.35
C PHE A 60 -9.77 0.11 -5.63
N VAL A 61 -9.67 1.43 -5.71
CA VAL A 61 -10.07 2.20 -6.90
C VAL A 61 -9.33 1.69 -8.13
N GLY A 62 -8.01 1.53 -8.05
CA GLY A 62 -7.20 1.02 -9.16
C GLY A 62 -7.69 -0.34 -9.66
N LYS A 63 -7.85 -1.32 -8.75
CA LYS A 63 -8.34 -2.66 -9.10
C LYS A 63 -9.76 -2.64 -9.65
N PHE A 64 -10.66 -1.89 -9.01
CA PHE A 64 -12.06 -1.77 -9.43
C PHE A 64 -12.17 -1.27 -10.88
N TYR A 65 -11.46 -0.20 -11.24
CA TYR A 65 -11.51 0.34 -12.60
C TYR A 65 -10.86 -0.59 -13.62
N ILE A 66 -9.76 -1.27 -13.28
CA ILE A 66 -9.14 -2.28 -14.16
C ILE A 66 -10.13 -3.42 -14.46
N PHE A 67 -10.76 -3.98 -13.43
CA PHE A 67 -11.72 -5.08 -13.60
C PHE A 67 -12.99 -4.63 -14.30
N LYS A 68 -13.51 -3.45 -13.97
CA LYS A 68 -14.65 -2.85 -14.68
C LYS A 68 -14.37 -2.72 -16.17
N SER A 69 -13.22 -2.17 -16.54
CA SER A 69 -12.83 -2.02 -17.95
C SER A 69 -12.65 -3.37 -18.66
N ALA A 70 -12.08 -4.37 -17.98
CA ALA A 70 -11.95 -5.72 -18.55
C ALA A 70 -13.32 -6.36 -18.82
N VAL A 71 -14.28 -6.24 -17.90
CA VAL A 71 -15.65 -6.73 -18.09
C VAL A 71 -16.34 -5.99 -19.23
N GLN A 72 -16.21 -4.66 -19.30
CA GLN A 72 -16.80 -3.85 -20.37
C GLN A 72 -16.22 -4.19 -21.75
N ALA A 73 -14.96 -4.62 -21.81
CA ALA A 73 -14.33 -5.10 -23.04
C ALA A 73 -14.62 -6.58 -23.35
N GLY A 74 -15.52 -7.24 -22.62
CA GLY A 74 -15.87 -8.65 -22.81
C GLY A 74 -14.84 -9.65 -22.27
N MET A 75 -13.76 -9.18 -21.64
CA MET A 75 -12.67 -9.99 -21.09
C MET A 75 -12.99 -10.48 -19.67
N ILE A 76 -14.16 -11.08 -19.47
CA ILE A 76 -14.67 -11.48 -18.15
C ILE A 76 -13.73 -12.47 -17.47
N TRP A 77 -13.17 -13.43 -18.22
CA TRP A 77 -12.26 -14.42 -17.66
C TRP A 77 -11.00 -13.78 -17.04
N LEU A 78 -10.45 -12.71 -17.66
CA LEU A 78 -9.31 -11.96 -17.10
C LEU A 78 -9.70 -11.24 -15.81
N ALA A 79 -10.91 -10.67 -15.75
CA ALA A 79 -11.42 -10.05 -14.54
C ALA A 79 -11.54 -11.07 -13.39
N VAL A 80 -12.08 -12.26 -13.67
CA VAL A 80 -12.19 -13.33 -12.67
C VAL A 80 -10.81 -13.77 -12.16
N VAL A 81 -9.87 -14.06 -13.07
CA VAL A 81 -8.50 -14.43 -12.71
C VAL A 81 -7.85 -13.32 -11.88
N GLY A 82 -7.99 -12.06 -12.29
CA GLY A 82 -7.46 -10.91 -11.56
C GLY A 82 -8.02 -10.77 -10.14
N VAL A 83 -9.33 -11.00 -9.95
CA VAL A 83 -9.96 -10.98 -8.62
C VAL A 83 -9.44 -12.12 -7.75
N LEU A 84 -9.29 -13.33 -8.30
CA LEU A 84 -8.76 -14.48 -7.57
C LEU A 84 -7.31 -14.24 -7.10
N PHE A 85 -6.42 -13.77 -7.99
CA PHE A 85 -5.06 -13.42 -7.60
C PHE A 85 -5.02 -12.25 -6.62
N SER A 86 -5.95 -11.30 -6.71
CA SER A 86 -6.09 -10.25 -5.70
C SER A 86 -6.44 -10.83 -4.33
N ALA A 87 -7.39 -11.78 -4.26
CA ALA A 87 -7.75 -12.46 -3.01
C ALA A 87 -6.58 -13.26 -2.43
N ILE A 88 -5.81 -13.95 -3.26
CA ILE A 88 -4.59 -14.65 -2.84
C ILE A 88 -3.56 -13.67 -2.28
N SER A 89 -3.33 -12.53 -2.96
CA SER A 89 -2.40 -11.50 -2.47
C SER A 89 -2.82 -10.90 -1.12
N ALA A 90 -4.13 -10.80 -0.86
CA ALA A 90 -4.65 -10.31 0.41
C ALA A 90 -4.15 -11.14 1.60
N TYR A 91 -4.06 -12.47 1.46
CA TYR A 91 -3.52 -13.33 2.51
C TYR A 91 -2.10 -12.93 2.93
N PHE A 92 -1.21 -12.65 1.96
CA PHE A 92 0.17 -12.27 2.25
C PHE A 92 0.26 -10.91 2.96
N TYR A 93 -0.54 -9.93 2.54
CA TYR A 93 -0.54 -8.61 3.17
C TYR A 93 -1.17 -8.61 4.57
N LEU A 94 -2.32 -9.28 4.71
CA LEU A 94 -2.99 -9.42 6.01
C LEU A 94 -2.12 -10.18 7.02
N ARG A 95 -1.30 -11.14 6.55
CA ARG A 95 -0.34 -11.83 7.41
C ARG A 95 0.69 -10.88 8.02
N VAL A 96 1.21 -9.91 7.26
CA VAL A 96 2.14 -8.89 7.78
C VAL A 96 1.43 -8.02 8.83
N ILE A 97 0.18 -7.63 8.56
CA ILE A 97 -0.62 -6.83 9.50
C ILE A 97 -0.88 -7.60 10.80
N MET A 98 -1.27 -8.87 10.71
CA MET A 98 -1.43 -9.73 11.88
C MET A 98 -0.13 -9.81 12.68
N LEU A 99 1.01 -9.97 12.01
CA LEU A 99 2.31 -10.02 12.67
C LEU A 99 2.62 -8.72 13.44
N MET A 100 2.30 -7.56 12.86
CA MET A 100 2.52 -6.26 13.48
C MET A 100 1.71 -6.01 14.75
N TYR A 101 0.46 -6.47 14.79
CA TYR A 101 -0.48 -6.11 15.86
C TYR A 101 -0.76 -7.23 16.87
N MET A 102 -0.65 -8.50 16.46
CA MET A 102 -1.07 -9.66 17.26
C MET A 102 0.09 -10.39 17.96
N TYR A 103 1.34 -10.12 17.56
CA TYR A 103 2.51 -10.79 18.12
C TYR A 103 3.25 -9.90 19.13
N GLU A 104 4.10 -10.51 19.93
CA GLU A 104 5.02 -9.77 20.80
C GLU A 104 6.20 -9.20 20.00
N PRO A 105 6.70 -8.01 20.40
CA PRO A 105 7.84 -7.42 19.73
C PRO A 105 9.07 -8.29 19.95
N LYS A 106 9.67 -8.72 18.84
CA LYS A 106 10.92 -9.50 18.92
C LYS A 106 12.10 -8.62 19.33
N GLN A 107 12.09 -7.34 18.95
CA GLN A 107 13.17 -6.37 19.17
C GLN A 107 12.62 -4.94 19.22
N GLU A 108 13.38 -4.03 19.82
CA GLU A 108 13.12 -2.60 19.72
C GLU A 108 13.64 -2.04 18.39
N PHE A 109 12.82 -1.23 17.72
CA PHE A 109 13.20 -0.56 16.48
C PHE A 109 13.89 0.78 16.78
N SER A 110 15.06 1.02 16.18
CA SER A 110 15.63 2.36 16.06
C SER A 110 15.07 3.01 14.80
N LEU A 111 14.27 4.06 14.94
CA LEU A 111 13.75 4.76 13.76
C LEU A 111 14.82 5.63 13.11
N VAL A 112 14.95 5.50 11.79
CA VAL A 112 15.65 6.49 10.98
C VAL A 112 14.79 7.73 10.88
N GLN A 113 15.22 8.82 11.51
CA GLN A 113 14.54 10.10 11.42
C GLN A 113 15.20 10.95 10.31
N SER A 114 14.46 11.17 9.22
CA SER A 114 14.86 12.05 8.13
C SER A 114 13.67 12.92 7.72
N PRO A 115 13.82 14.26 7.64
CA PRO A 115 12.75 15.14 7.19
C PRO A 115 12.23 14.79 5.80
N ALA A 116 13.13 14.37 4.89
CA ALA A 116 12.75 13.96 3.54
C ALA A 116 11.91 12.67 3.55
N LEU A 117 12.25 11.71 4.41
CA LEU A 117 11.49 10.47 4.57
C LEU A 117 10.11 10.73 5.17
N ALA A 118 10.04 11.58 6.19
CA ALA A 118 8.78 11.98 6.81
C ALA A 118 7.86 12.68 5.80
N LEU A 119 8.41 13.59 4.98
CA LEU A 119 7.66 14.27 3.93
C LEU A 119 7.17 13.28 2.85
N ALA A 120 8.03 12.37 2.41
CA ALA A 120 7.66 11.35 1.43
C ALA A 120 6.53 10.44 1.93
N LEU A 121 6.59 10.02 3.21
CA LEU A 121 5.55 9.24 3.86
C LEU A 121 4.24 10.03 3.99
N ALA A 122 4.31 11.31 4.40
CA ALA A 122 3.15 12.19 4.53
C ALA A 122 2.45 12.40 3.18
N ILE A 123 3.21 12.67 2.12
CA ILE A 123 2.67 12.79 0.76
C ILE A 123 2.04 11.47 0.32
N SER A 124 2.74 10.35 0.52
CA SER A 124 2.27 9.03 0.08
C SER A 124 0.98 8.60 0.78
N VAL A 125 0.90 8.75 2.11
CA VAL A 125 -0.30 8.37 2.87
C VAL A 125 -1.48 9.28 2.52
N THR A 126 -1.23 10.59 2.38
CA THR A 126 -2.25 11.55 1.96
C THR A 126 -2.77 11.22 0.58
N ALA A 127 -1.89 10.95 -0.38
CA ALA A 127 -2.28 10.56 -1.72
C ALA A 127 -3.09 9.24 -1.74
N VAL A 128 -2.70 8.22 -0.97
CA VAL A 128 -3.47 6.96 -0.86
C VAL A 128 -4.88 7.18 -0.33
N ILE A 129 -5.05 8.02 0.69
CA ILE A 129 -6.36 8.31 1.28
C ILE A 129 -7.19 9.18 0.34
N VAL A 130 -6.63 10.28 -0.16
CA VAL A 130 -7.33 11.24 -1.02
C VAL A 130 -7.76 10.57 -2.33
N ILE A 131 -6.88 9.81 -2.98
CA ILE A 131 -7.25 9.10 -4.22
C ILE A 131 -8.30 8.03 -3.95
N GLY A 132 -8.24 7.38 -2.79
CA GLY A 132 -9.21 6.37 -2.39
C GLY A 132 -10.63 6.92 -2.20
N VAL A 133 -10.75 8.10 -1.60
CA VAL A 133 -12.05 8.77 -1.35
C VAL A 133 -12.52 9.59 -2.55
N TYR A 134 -11.61 10.31 -3.20
CA TYR A 134 -11.88 11.21 -4.32
C TYR A 134 -11.03 10.84 -5.55
N PRO A 135 -11.40 9.77 -6.27
CA PRO A 135 -10.60 9.26 -7.38
C PRO A 135 -10.68 10.10 -8.66
N SER A 136 -11.64 11.02 -8.77
CA SER A 136 -11.95 11.78 -10.00
C SER A 136 -10.72 12.46 -10.60
N GLY A 137 -9.95 13.22 -9.79
CA GLY A 137 -8.79 13.95 -10.29
C GLY A 137 -7.73 13.06 -10.96
N VAL A 138 -7.46 11.87 -10.39
CA VAL A 138 -6.51 10.92 -10.98
C VAL A 138 -7.08 10.26 -12.23
N LEU A 139 -8.37 9.96 -12.25
CA LEU A 139 -9.03 9.37 -13.41
C LEU A 139 -9.08 10.34 -14.59
N ASP A 140 -9.36 11.61 -14.33
CA ASP A 140 -9.41 12.65 -15.36
C ASP A 140 -8.01 12.93 -15.91
N PHE A 141 -6.98 12.95 -15.05
CA PHE A 141 -5.59 13.02 -15.49
C PHE A 141 -5.21 11.83 -16.38
N ALA A 142 -5.61 10.62 -16.01
CA ALA A 142 -5.36 9.43 -16.82
C ALA A 142 -6.05 9.49 -18.18
N ARG A 143 -7.31 9.98 -18.23
CA ARG A 143 -8.06 10.17 -19.49
C ARG A 143 -7.43 11.23 -20.38
N ALA A 144 -7.06 12.38 -19.83
CA ALA A 144 -6.40 13.45 -20.57
C ALA A 144 -5.06 12.98 -21.17
N SER A 145 -4.31 12.16 -20.43
CA SER A 145 -3.05 11.58 -20.91
C SER A 145 -3.23 10.62 -22.10
N LEU A 146 -4.39 9.96 -22.22
CA LEU A 146 -4.69 9.10 -23.37
C LEU A 146 -5.01 9.90 -24.64
N ILE A 147 -5.69 11.04 -24.51
CA ILE A 147 -6.04 11.91 -25.64
C ILE A 147 -4.78 12.50 -26.28
N GLY A 148 -3.73 12.78 -25.50
CA GLY A 148 -2.45 13.26 -26.05
C GLY A 148 -1.63 12.21 -26.81
N ILE A 149 -2.01 10.92 -26.75
CA ILE A 149 -1.33 9.80 -27.42
C ILE A 149 -2.09 9.36 -28.69
N LEU A 150 -3.36 9.76 -28.85
CA LEU A 150 -4.22 9.45 -29.99
C LEU A 150 -4.27 10.63 -30.97
#